data_AF-B4JS15-F1
#
_entry.id   AF-B4JS15-F1
#
_cell.length_a   1.000
_cell.length_b   1.000
_cell.length_c   1.000
_cell.angle_alpha   90.00
_cell.angle_beta   90.00
_cell.angle_gamma   90.00
#
_symmetry.space_group_name_H-M   'P 1'
#
loop_
_entity.id
_entity.type
_entity.pdbx_description
1 polymer ?
#
loop_
_entity_poly.entity_id
_entity_poly.type
_entity_poly.pdbx_seq_one_letter_code
_entity_poly.pdbx_strand_id
1 'polypeptide(L)'
;MLTALLAGVLCLWAVPGLEAQVPYERNLSKLRINELGNLAMQMEHSINAEKYACESYFDHVCSRNRPLFSIMGHMPQTSDLIQLLTKLQNDPVQFEAKQKLIDFFISCNTRKSLMDCYRETFEYFKPLFGYIITKDLVEASSHELQDFRDLIQSFLVRTQTVFDNDVNPIRNKLRTYREKFASPGIYFYAGDLNREYAALRIYRESYDHNLRNLEQHRKRNSSYELGVQRTMLDWSLYLYQSQHKPMSYYYPTFTVHLYMTMFNITERQRDFTRFREDVECLKLPQYVNVLSEARMLAVIYLKSFRHTWQEYSDWIQLSTKHREIYDQENEILRQHHLSNKRLFFTLYAQNFCEFGKELAEHVFYLGLKENADFFNTYSCGFQTDTARDCV
;
A
#
# COMPACT_ATOMS: atom_id res chain seq x y z
N MET A 1 -43.41 -6.42 28.41
CA MET A 1 -42.55 -5.24 28.16
C MET A 1 -41.13 -5.56 27.68
N LEU A 2 -40.70 -6.83 27.61
CA LEU A 2 -39.35 -7.19 27.10
C LEU A 2 -39.27 -7.47 25.58
N THR A 3 -40.40 -7.56 24.88
CA THR A 3 -40.44 -7.89 23.43
C THR A 3 -40.44 -6.66 22.52
N ALA A 4 -40.70 -5.47 23.05
CA ALA A 4 -40.72 -4.23 22.26
C ALA A 4 -39.32 -3.59 22.08
N LEU A 5 -38.38 -3.87 22.98
CA LEU A 5 -37.01 -3.34 22.92
C LEU A 5 -36.10 -4.10 21.93
N LEU A 6 -36.40 -5.38 21.66
CA LEU A 6 -35.67 -6.19 20.67
C LEU A 6 -36.07 -5.87 19.22
N ALA A 7 -37.32 -5.43 18.98
CA ALA A 7 -37.76 -4.98 17.66
C ALA A 7 -37.21 -3.59 17.28
N GLY A 8 -36.87 -2.74 18.25
CA GLY A 8 -36.30 -1.41 18.01
C GLY A 8 -34.84 -1.42 17.53
N VAL A 9 -34.07 -2.47 17.86
CA VAL A 9 -32.66 -2.60 17.46
C VAL A 9 -32.49 -3.35 16.13
N LEU A 10 -33.47 -4.17 15.73
CA LEU A 10 -33.44 -4.94 14.48
C LEU A 10 -34.05 -4.20 13.28
N CYS A 11 -34.86 -3.15 13.49
CA CYS A 11 -35.48 -2.38 12.41
C CYS A 11 -34.63 -1.20 11.87
N LEU A 12 -33.40 -0.99 12.36
CA LEU A 12 -32.45 0.01 11.83
C LEU A 12 -31.53 -0.54 10.72
N TRP A 13 -31.61 -1.84 10.39
CA TRP A 13 -30.71 -2.49 9.42
C TRP A 13 -31.44 -3.28 8.34
N ALA A 14 -32.70 -2.95 8.07
CA ALA A 14 -33.47 -3.51 6.98
C ALA A 14 -33.64 -2.48 5.85
N VAL A 15 -32.57 -2.21 5.11
CA VAL A 15 -32.66 -1.81 3.70
C VAL A 15 -31.62 -2.60 2.91
N PRO A 16 -31.99 -3.73 2.28
CA PRO A 16 -31.22 -4.27 1.18
C PRO A 16 -31.55 -3.43 -0.06
N GLY A 17 -30.54 -2.78 -0.66
CA GLY A 17 -30.64 -2.27 -2.03
C GLY A 17 -30.97 -0.79 -2.24
N LEU A 18 -30.43 0.13 -1.43
CA LEU A 18 -30.13 1.47 -1.94
C LEU A 18 -28.60 1.62 -2.01
N GLU A 19 -28.05 1.64 -3.22
CA GLU A 19 -26.76 2.29 -3.47
C GLU A 19 -26.86 3.70 -2.89
N ALA A 20 -26.26 3.92 -1.72
CA ALA A 20 -26.07 5.26 -1.22
C ALA A 20 -25.10 5.93 -2.21
N GLN A 21 -25.64 6.67 -3.19
CA GLN A 21 -24.83 7.50 -4.08
C GLN A 21 -23.96 8.37 -3.19
N VAL A 22 -22.66 8.07 -3.16
CA VAL A 22 -21.71 8.82 -2.34
C VAL A 22 -21.72 10.25 -2.86
N PRO A 23 -22.11 11.24 -2.05
CA PRO A 23 -22.19 12.62 -2.51
C PRO A 23 -20.80 13.14 -2.86
N TYR A 24 -20.74 13.97 -3.90
CA TYR A 24 -19.52 14.65 -4.35
C TYR A 24 -19.58 16.14 -4.01
N GLU A 25 -18.45 16.69 -3.58
CA GLU A 25 -18.22 18.12 -3.50
C GLU A 25 -17.22 18.48 -4.60
N ARG A 26 -17.73 19.11 -5.66
CA ARG A 26 -17.01 19.34 -6.92
C ARG A 26 -16.47 18.03 -7.50
N ASN A 27 -15.16 17.79 -7.39
CA ASN A 27 -14.50 16.62 -7.97
C ASN A 27 -14.15 15.54 -6.93
N LEU A 28 -14.39 15.78 -5.64
CA LEU A 28 -14.05 14.86 -4.55
C LEU A 28 -15.30 14.23 -3.94
N SER A 29 -15.28 12.92 -3.72
CA SER A 29 -16.33 12.25 -2.95
C SER A 29 -16.23 12.65 -1.46
N LYS A 30 -17.36 12.68 -0.72
CA LYS A 30 -17.32 12.94 0.72
C LYS A 30 -16.47 11.92 1.50
N LEU A 31 -16.39 10.67 1.01
CA LEU A 31 -15.52 9.66 1.58
C LEU A 31 -14.04 10.04 1.42
N ARG A 32 -13.63 10.54 0.25
CA ARG A 32 -12.27 11.07 0.03
C ARG A 32 -11.95 12.29 0.88
N ILE A 33 -12.92 13.18 1.06
CA ILE A 33 -12.74 14.36 1.93
C ILE A 33 -12.52 13.94 3.39
N ASN A 34 -13.36 13.06 3.91
CA ASN A 34 -13.21 12.53 5.28
C ASN A 34 -11.87 11.79 5.43
N GLU A 35 -11.50 10.99 4.45
CA GLU A 35 -10.27 10.21 4.47
C GLU A 35 -9.01 11.08 4.40
N LEU A 36 -9.06 12.19 3.65
CA LEU A 36 -8.00 13.21 3.64
C LEU A 36 -7.82 13.86 5.01
N GLY A 37 -8.93 14.19 5.70
CA GLY A 37 -8.87 14.70 7.07
C GLY A 37 -8.26 13.69 8.05
N ASN A 38 -8.68 12.42 7.98
CA ASN A 38 -8.12 11.35 8.80
C ASN A 38 -6.62 11.14 8.53
N LEU A 39 -6.22 11.08 7.26
CA LEU A 39 -4.83 10.96 6.86
C LEU A 39 -4.00 12.16 7.35
N ALA A 40 -4.53 13.37 7.23
CA ALA A 40 -3.85 14.58 7.67
C ALA A 40 -3.60 14.58 9.18
N MET A 41 -4.63 14.25 9.98
CA MET A 41 -4.48 14.08 11.43
C MET A 41 -3.45 13.00 11.77
N GLN A 42 -3.52 11.82 11.12
CA GLN A 42 -2.54 10.75 11.35
C GLN A 42 -1.11 11.20 11.03
N MET A 43 -0.92 11.92 9.93
CA MET A 43 0.37 12.46 9.52
C MET A 43 0.91 13.46 10.53
N GLU A 44 0.09 14.40 10.97
CA GLU A 44 0.43 15.38 12.01
C GLU A 44 0.92 14.71 13.30
N HIS A 45 0.30 13.61 13.72
CA HIS A 45 0.72 12.85 14.91
C HIS A 45 1.95 11.95 14.66
N SER A 46 2.24 11.60 13.41
CA SER A 46 3.39 10.76 13.05
C SER A 46 4.68 11.57 12.86
N ILE A 47 4.57 12.80 12.37
CA ILE A 47 5.70 13.68 12.09
C ILE A 47 6.21 14.31 13.39
N ASN A 48 7.52 14.33 13.56
CA ASN A 48 8.17 15.04 14.65
C ASN A 48 8.43 16.50 14.27
N ALA A 49 7.52 17.38 14.67
CA ALA A 49 7.63 18.82 14.46
C ALA A 49 8.83 19.48 15.17
N GLU A 50 9.43 18.84 16.18
CA GLU A 50 10.64 19.35 16.87
C GLU A 50 11.92 19.08 16.08
N LYS A 51 11.86 18.19 15.07
CA LYS A 51 13.00 17.86 14.21
C LYS A 51 12.83 18.57 12.89
N TYR A 52 13.82 19.37 12.52
CA TYR A 52 13.80 20.08 11.26
C TYR A 52 14.09 19.10 10.11
N ALA A 53 13.19 19.08 9.12
CA ALA A 53 13.23 18.14 7.99
C ALA A 53 14.57 18.17 7.22
N CYS A 54 15.20 19.34 7.14
CA CYS A 54 16.43 19.54 6.38
C CYS A 54 17.71 19.20 7.18
N GLU A 55 17.62 19.03 8.50
CA GLU A 55 18.73 18.59 9.36
C GLU A 55 18.75 17.07 9.52
N SER A 56 17.59 16.48 9.80
CA SER A 56 17.42 15.03 9.77
C SER A 56 15.99 14.69 9.37
N TYR A 57 15.83 14.31 8.10
CA TYR A 57 14.52 13.95 7.58
C TYR A 57 14.03 12.62 8.17
N PHE A 58 14.94 11.68 8.44
CA PHE A 58 14.60 10.44 9.14
C PHE A 58 13.99 10.72 10.51
N ASP A 59 14.64 11.55 11.33
CA ASP A 59 14.10 11.86 12.66
C ASP A 59 12.80 12.66 12.55
N HIS A 60 12.65 13.49 11.52
CA HIS A 60 11.41 14.21 11.24
C HIS A 60 10.23 13.27 10.94
N VAL A 61 10.42 12.20 10.16
CA VAL A 61 9.29 11.35 9.70
C VAL A 61 9.15 9.99 10.41
N CYS A 62 10.15 9.55 11.17
CA CYS A 62 10.22 8.19 11.73
C CYS A 62 10.30 8.12 13.27
N SER A 63 10.36 9.23 14.01
CA SER A 63 10.73 9.23 15.44
C SER A 63 9.56 9.21 16.44
N ARG A 64 8.38 9.77 16.12
CA ARG A 64 7.27 9.89 17.10
C ARG A 64 6.30 8.73 17.06
N ASN A 65 5.95 8.28 15.86
CA ASN A 65 5.23 7.04 15.62
C ASN A 65 5.69 6.55 14.26
N ARG A 66 5.97 5.25 14.14
CA ARG A 66 6.17 4.61 12.84
C ARG A 66 4.81 4.06 12.42
N PRO A 67 3.91 4.84 11.80
CA PRO A 67 2.89 4.19 11.02
C PRO A 67 3.66 3.39 9.97
N LEU A 68 3.53 2.07 10.02
CA LEU A 68 3.95 1.20 8.93
C LEU A 68 2.97 1.47 7.78
N PHE A 69 3.04 2.67 7.19
CA PHE A 69 2.51 2.89 5.86
C PHE A 69 3.36 2.02 4.98
N SER A 70 2.75 0.96 4.51
CA SER A 70 3.54 -0.01 3.82
C SER A 70 2.81 -0.51 2.60
N ILE A 71 3.42 -0.13 1.48
CA ILE A 71 3.78 -1.00 0.38
C ILE A 71 3.01 -2.32 0.38
N MET A 72 1.96 -2.37 -0.45
CA MET A 72 1.29 -3.58 -0.93
C MET A 72 1.15 -4.75 0.08
N GLY A 73 -0.05 -4.91 0.66
CA GLY A 73 -0.41 -6.16 1.37
C GLY A 73 -0.26 -6.14 2.89
N HIS A 74 -0.37 -4.97 3.53
CA HIS A 74 -0.28 -4.86 4.99
C HIS A 74 -1.51 -5.35 5.72
N MET A 75 -1.32 -5.64 7.00
CA MET A 75 -2.42 -5.91 7.92
C MET A 75 -3.29 -4.66 8.08
N PRO A 76 -4.60 -4.73 7.76
CA PRO A 76 -5.53 -3.63 7.99
C PRO A 76 -5.54 -3.17 9.44
N GLN A 77 -6.04 -1.94 9.67
CA GLN A 77 -6.25 -1.48 11.03
C GLN A 77 -7.24 -2.40 11.75
N THR A 78 -7.17 -2.45 13.08
CA THR A 78 -8.01 -3.40 13.83
C THR A 78 -9.51 -3.17 13.61
N SER A 79 -9.94 -1.91 13.44
CA SER A 79 -11.31 -1.56 13.05
C SER A 79 -11.73 -2.23 11.74
N ASP A 80 -10.85 -2.18 10.74
CA ASP A 80 -11.10 -2.74 9.42
C ASP A 80 -11.11 -4.26 9.48
N LEU A 81 -10.23 -4.87 10.27
CA LEU A 81 -10.23 -6.32 10.51
C LEU A 81 -11.54 -6.80 11.13
N ILE A 82 -12.06 -6.07 12.13
CA ILE A 82 -13.36 -6.37 12.75
C ILE A 82 -14.48 -6.27 11.70
N GLN A 83 -14.48 -5.20 10.91
CA GLN A 83 -15.50 -4.99 9.87
C GLN A 83 -15.45 -6.08 8.80
N LEU A 84 -14.26 -6.40 8.28
CA LEU A 84 -14.08 -7.44 7.27
C LEU A 84 -14.48 -8.82 7.79
N LEU A 85 -14.09 -9.16 9.03
CA LEU A 85 -14.50 -10.43 9.64
C LEU A 85 -16.03 -10.50 9.78
N THR A 86 -16.65 -9.40 10.22
CA THR A 86 -18.11 -9.31 10.36
C THR A 86 -18.80 -9.48 9.01
N LYS A 87 -18.31 -8.82 7.95
CA LYS A 87 -18.82 -9.00 6.59
C LYS A 87 -18.69 -10.44 6.11
N LEU A 88 -17.53 -11.06 6.32
CA LEU A 88 -17.27 -12.45 5.94
C LEU A 88 -18.18 -13.44 6.69
N GLN A 89 -18.46 -13.17 7.98
CA GLN A 89 -19.41 -13.95 8.79
C GLN A 89 -20.85 -13.83 8.26
N ASN A 90 -21.27 -12.62 7.90
CA ASN A 90 -22.62 -12.33 7.43
C ASN A 90 -22.82 -12.67 5.94
N ASP A 91 -21.75 -12.96 5.20
CA ASP A 91 -21.82 -13.34 3.80
C ASP A 91 -22.62 -14.66 3.62
N PRO A 92 -23.63 -14.68 2.74
CA PRO A 92 -24.53 -15.84 2.61
C PRO A 92 -23.87 -17.07 1.97
N VAL A 93 -22.74 -16.93 1.29
CA VAL A 93 -22.07 -18.05 0.60
C VAL A 93 -21.45 -18.96 1.65
N GLN A 94 -21.99 -20.16 1.84
CA GLN A 94 -21.47 -21.10 2.82
C GLN A 94 -20.28 -21.88 2.25
N PHE A 95 -19.13 -21.82 2.93
CA PHE A 95 -17.95 -22.62 2.58
C PHE A 95 -17.11 -22.94 3.83
N GLU A 96 -16.59 -24.18 3.90
CA GLU A 96 -15.94 -24.80 5.08
C GLU A 96 -14.78 -23.96 5.62
N ALA A 97 -14.02 -23.30 4.75
CA ALA A 97 -12.90 -22.46 5.17
C ALA A 97 -13.35 -21.31 6.10
N LYS A 98 -14.57 -20.76 5.94
CA LYS A 98 -15.11 -19.75 6.86
C LYS A 98 -15.30 -20.32 8.25
N GLN A 99 -15.82 -21.55 8.36
CA GLN A 99 -16.01 -22.19 9.66
C GLN A 99 -14.65 -22.45 10.35
N LYS A 100 -13.64 -22.90 9.59
CA LYS A 100 -12.27 -23.09 10.10
C LYS A 100 -11.65 -21.80 10.62
N LEU A 101 -11.87 -20.68 9.92
CA LEU A 101 -11.44 -19.36 10.37
C LEU A 101 -12.09 -19.02 11.72
N ILE A 102 -13.41 -19.19 11.85
CA ILE A 102 -14.14 -18.88 13.09
C ILE A 102 -13.69 -19.78 14.24
N ASP A 103 -13.49 -21.07 13.98
CA ASP A 103 -13.01 -22.01 14.98
C ASP A 103 -11.60 -21.66 15.47
N PHE A 104 -10.73 -21.20 14.56
CA PHE A 104 -9.42 -20.70 14.91
C PHE A 104 -9.50 -19.44 15.76
N PHE A 105 -10.31 -18.46 15.36
CA PHE A 105 -10.52 -17.22 16.10
C PHE A 105 -11.01 -17.50 17.53
N ILE A 106 -11.99 -18.40 17.68
CA ILE A 106 -12.49 -18.84 19.00
C ILE A 106 -11.34 -19.46 19.81
N SER A 107 -10.59 -20.40 19.21
CA SER A 107 -9.48 -21.06 19.91
C SER A 107 -8.40 -20.06 20.35
N CYS A 108 -8.07 -19.09 19.51
CA CYS A 108 -7.11 -18.03 19.83
C CYS A 108 -7.57 -17.20 21.01
N ASN A 109 -8.85 -16.81 21.04
CA ASN A 109 -9.40 -15.94 22.08
C ASN A 109 -9.46 -16.63 23.46
N THR A 110 -9.19 -17.93 23.54
CA THR A 110 -8.99 -18.64 24.82
C THR A 110 -7.58 -18.44 25.41
N ARG A 111 -6.63 -17.92 24.61
CA ARG A 111 -5.20 -17.82 24.98
C ARG A 111 -4.62 -16.41 24.82
N LYS A 112 -5.09 -15.63 23.86
CA LYS A 112 -4.55 -14.32 23.49
C LYS A 112 -5.60 -13.22 23.61
N SER A 113 -5.15 -11.97 23.55
CA SER A 113 -6.06 -10.83 23.54
C SER A 113 -6.93 -10.85 22.28
N LEU A 114 -8.11 -10.24 22.37
CA LEU A 114 -9.03 -10.12 21.24
C LEU A 114 -8.35 -9.47 20.01
N MET A 115 -7.53 -8.44 20.24
CA MET A 115 -6.82 -7.73 19.17
C MET A 115 -5.79 -8.62 18.49
N ASP A 116 -5.02 -9.40 19.26
CA ASP A 116 -4.05 -10.34 18.70
C ASP A 116 -4.75 -11.41 17.87
N CYS A 117 -5.93 -11.87 18.28
CA CYS A 117 -6.69 -12.87 17.54
C CYS A 117 -7.26 -12.36 16.23
N TYR A 118 -7.69 -11.10 16.14
CA TYR A 118 -8.03 -10.49 14.85
C TYR A 118 -6.82 -10.49 13.89
N ARG A 119 -5.65 -10.11 14.40
CA ARG A 119 -4.41 -10.04 13.62
C ARG A 119 -3.94 -11.41 13.15
N GLU A 120 -3.91 -12.40 14.03
CA GLU A 120 -3.47 -13.75 13.66
C GLU A 120 -4.47 -14.46 12.75
N THR A 121 -5.77 -14.27 12.99
CA THR A 121 -6.80 -14.84 12.11
C THR A 121 -6.70 -14.24 10.72
N PHE A 122 -6.47 -12.94 10.62
CA PHE A 122 -6.19 -12.30 9.34
C PHE A 122 -4.95 -12.87 8.66
N GLU A 123 -3.85 -13.05 9.38
CA GLU A 123 -2.61 -13.55 8.78
C GLU A 123 -2.75 -14.97 8.24
N TYR A 124 -3.40 -15.88 8.98
CA TYR A 124 -3.54 -17.28 8.56
C TYR A 124 -4.65 -17.53 7.55
N PHE A 125 -5.65 -16.66 7.48
CA PHE A 125 -6.78 -16.81 6.57
C PHE A 125 -6.92 -15.63 5.60
N LYS A 126 -5.83 -14.89 5.34
CA LYS A 126 -5.77 -13.70 4.47
C LYS A 126 -6.52 -13.86 3.13
N PRO A 127 -6.45 -14.99 2.41
CA PRO A 127 -7.24 -15.23 1.20
C PRO A 127 -8.76 -15.11 1.38
N LEU A 128 -9.32 -15.44 2.54
CA LEU A 128 -10.75 -15.29 2.82
C LEU A 128 -11.14 -13.81 2.96
N PHE A 129 -10.23 -12.98 3.49
CA PHE A 129 -10.40 -11.53 3.49
C PHE A 129 -10.27 -10.98 2.07
N GLY A 130 -9.35 -11.51 1.25
CA GLY A 130 -9.28 -11.22 -0.19
C GLY A 130 -10.58 -11.52 -0.92
N TYR A 131 -11.25 -12.63 -0.61
CA TYR A 131 -12.58 -12.95 -1.15
C TYR A 131 -13.61 -11.87 -0.86
N ILE A 132 -13.83 -11.51 0.41
CA ILE A 132 -14.88 -10.55 0.74
C ILE A 132 -14.54 -9.14 0.22
N ILE A 133 -13.26 -8.76 0.25
CA ILE A 133 -12.79 -7.49 -0.32
C ILE A 133 -13.07 -7.44 -1.82
N THR A 134 -12.66 -8.48 -2.56
CA THR A 134 -12.83 -8.49 -4.02
C THR A 134 -14.28 -8.63 -4.42
N LYS A 135 -15.11 -9.32 -3.64
CA LYS A 135 -16.56 -9.36 -3.83
C LYS A 135 -17.19 -7.97 -3.71
N ASP A 136 -16.88 -7.24 -2.63
CA ASP A 136 -17.40 -5.88 -2.41
C ASP A 136 -16.89 -4.88 -3.46
N LEU A 137 -15.63 -5.02 -3.91
CA LEU A 137 -15.03 -4.21 -4.98
C LEU A 137 -15.64 -4.48 -6.36
N VAL A 138 -16.33 -5.60 -6.55
CA VAL A 138 -16.87 -6.07 -7.83
C VAL A 138 -18.34 -5.74 -7.98
N GLU A 139 -19.08 -5.72 -6.86
CA GLU A 139 -20.48 -5.31 -6.85
C GLU A 139 -20.65 -3.79 -7.05
N ALA A 140 -19.57 -3.01 -6.89
CA ALA A 140 -19.51 -1.59 -7.26
C ALA A 140 -18.38 -1.37 -8.28
N SER A 141 -18.69 -0.87 -9.47
CA SER A 141 -17.70 -0.31 -10.41
C SER A 141 -17.11 0.99 -9.85
N SER A 142 -16.31 0.86 -8.79
CA SER A 142 -15.85 1.99 -7.99
C SER A 142 -14.84 2.84 -8.77
N HIS A 143 -14.93 4.16 -8.62
CA HIS A 143 -14.00 5.12 -9.22
C HIS A 143 -12.54 4.81 -8.84
N GLU A 144 -12.33 4.26 -7.64
CA GLU A 144 -11.02 3.87 -7.10
C GLU A 144 -10.38 2.71 -7.87
N LEU A 145 -11.17 1.70 -8.27
CA LEU A 145 -10.65 0.61 -9.11
C LEU A 145 -10.22 1.13 -10.47
N GLN A 146 -10.97 2.09 -11.03
CA GLN A 146 -10.62 2.72 -12.30
C GLN A 146 -9.33 3.56 -12.17
N ASP A 147 -9.22 4.40 -11.14
CA ASP A 147 -8.01 5.18 -10.82
C ASP A 147 -6.78 4.27 -10.67
N PHE A 148 -6.92 3.15 -9.98
CA PHE A 148 -5.84 2.17 -9.79
C PHE A 148 -5.41 1.51 -11.12
N ARG A 149 -6.37 1.15 -11.98
CA ARG A 149 -6.09 0.58 -13.30
C ARG A 149 -5.43 1.58 -14.23
N ASP A 150 -5.89 2.83 -14.21
CA ASP A 150 -5.35 3.92 -15.01
C ASP A 150 -3.92 4.23 -14.58
N LEU A 151 -3.63 4.22 -13.27
CA LEU A 151 -2.26 4.32 -12.75
C LEU A 151 -1.34 3.21 -13.32
N ILE A 152 -1.79 1.95 -13.31
CA ILE A 152 -1.02 0.82 -13.87
C ILE A 152 -0.86 0.97 -15.40
N GLN A 153 -1.90 1.40 -16.11
CA GLN A 153 -1.85 1.65 -17.55
C GLN A 153 -0.84 2.75 -17.89
N SER A 154 -0.87 3.88 -17.19
CA SER A 154 0.07 4.98 -17.37
C SER A 154 1.51 4.53 -17.10
N PHE A 155 1.74 3.78 -16.01
CA PHE A 155 3.04 3.18 -15.72
C PHE A 155 3.51 2.24 -16.86
N LEU A 156 2.63 1.38 -17.37
CA LEU A 156 2.95 0.46 -18.47
C LEU A 156 3.30 1.17 -19.79
N VAL A 157 2.75 2.36 -20.03
CA VAL A 157 3.07 3.21 -21.19
C VAL A 157 4.39 3.93 -20.98
N ARG A 158 4.64 4.46 -19.78
CA ARG A 158 5.88 5.18 -19.50
C ARG A 158 7.09 4.26 -19.44
N THR A 159 6.94 3.08 -18.87
CA THR A 159 8.03 2.09 -18.83
C THR A 159 8.43 1.57 -20.21
N GLN A 160 7.66 1.83 -21.28
CA GLN A 160 8.08 1.50 -22.64
C GLN A 160 9.21 2.40 -23.12
N THR A 161 9.17 3.68 -22.75
CA THR A 161 10.19 4.66 -23.14
C THR A 161 11.39 4.64 -22.22
N VAL A 162 11.20 4.23 -20.95
CA VAL A 162 12.29 4.16 -19.95
C VAL A 162 13.11 2.87 -20.09
N PHE A 163 12.49 1.77 -20.51
CA PHE A 163 13.14 0.46 -20.61
C PHE A 163 13.02 -0.06 -22.04
N ASP A 164 14.02 0.27 -22.88
CA ASP A 164 14.15 0.03 -24.34
C ASP A 164 14.10 -1.45 -24.82
N ASN A 165 13.61 -2.38 -23.99
CA ASN A 165 13.49 -3.79 -24.34
C ASN A 165 12.01 -4.15 -24.59
N ASP A 166 11.72 -4.59 -25.82
CA ASP A 166 10.39 -5.03 -26.27
C ASP A 166 9.83 -6.24 -25.48
N VAL A 167 10.65 -6.92 -24.66
CA VAL A 167 10.23 -8.06 -23.84
C VAL A 167 10.77 -7.96 -22.42
N ASN A 168 10.33 -6.97 -21.65
CA ASN A 168 10.52 -7.02 -20.19
C ASN A 168 9.46 -7.95 -19.56
N PRO A 169 9.84 -9.06 -18.90
CA PRO A 169 8.89 -10.02 -18.33
C PRO A 169 8.02 -9.41 -17.22
N ILE A 170 8.48 -8.38 -16.52
CA ILE A 170 7.67 -7.66 -15.53
C ILE A 170 6.55 -6.89 -16.23
N ARG A 171 6.82 -6.17 -17.33
CA ARG A 171 5.79 -5.43 -18.08
C ARG A 171 4.66 -6.35 -18.55
N ASN A 172 5.01 -7.54 -19.05
CA ASN A 172 4.00 -8.54 -19.44
C ASN A 172 3.17 -9.02 -18.25
N LYS A 173 3.81 -9.33 -17.10
CA LYS A 173 3.10 -9.70 -15.88
C LYS A 173 2.17 -8.60 -15.39
N LEU A 174 2.63 -7.34 -15.35
CA LEU A 174 1.85 -6.18 -14.95
C LEU A 174 0.65 -5.95 -15.87
N ARG A 175 0.81 -6.15 -17.19
CA ARG A 175 -0.31 -6.12 -18.13
C ARG A 175 -1.34 -7.20 -17.81
N THR A 176 -0.90 -8.44 -17.56
CA THR A 176 -1.80 -9.52 -17.15
C THR A 176 -2.50 -9.20 -15.82
N TYR A 177 -1.82 -8.63 -14.83
CA TYR A 177 -2.46 -8.24 -13.58
C TYR A 177 -3.49 -7.14 -13.80
N ARG A 178 -3.18 -6.11 -14.58
CA ARG A 178 -4.15 -5.06 -14.95
C ARG A 178 -5.40 -5.63 -15.63
N GLU A 179 -5.23 -6.57 -16.56
CA GLU A 179 -6.35 -7.27 -17.21
C GLU A 179 -7.17 -8.10 -16.21
N LYS A 180 -6.52 -8.74 -15.24
CA LYS A 180 -7.25 -9.41 -14.14
C LYS A 180 -8.10 -8.41 -13.36
N PHE A 181 -7.59 -7.21 -13.10
CA PHE A 181 -8.37 -6.15 -12.46
C PHE A 181 -9.40 -5.46 -13.38
N ALA A 182 -9.44 -5.79 -14.68
CA ALA A 182 -10.28 -5.12 -15.67
C ALA A 182 -11.72 -5.66 -15.75
N SER A 183 -11.92 -6.92 -15.38
CA SER A 183 -13.24 -7.55 -15.38
C SER A 183 -13.71 -7.73 -13.95
N PRO A 184 -14.89 -7.21 -13.56
CA PRO A 184 -15.43 -7.37 -12.22
C PRO A 184 -15.66 -8.87 -11.97
N GLY A 185 -14.78 -9.47 -11.16
CA GLY A 185 -14.86 -10.86 -10.77
C GLY A 185 -14.21 -11.07 -9.41
N ILE A 186 -14.79 -11.96 -8.61
CA ILE A 186 -14.19 -12.41 -7.37
C ILE A 186 -12.87 -13.12 -7.71
N TYR A 187 -11.72 -12.55 -7.38
CA TYR A 187 -10.41 -13.16 -7.69
C TYR A 187 -10.12 -14.40 -6.83
N PHE A 188 -10.84 -14.56 -5.73
CA PHE A 188 -10.70 -15.64 -4.75
C PHE A 188 -12.00 -16.42 -4.62
N TYR A 189 -12.24 -17.44 -5.43
CA TYR A 189 -13.53 -18.14 -5.39
C TYR A 189 -13.69 -19.01 -4.15
N ALA A 190 -14.91 -19.09 -3.61
CA ALA A 190 -15.22 -19.93 -2.45
C ALA A 190 -14.80 -21.41 -2.62
N GLY A 191 -14.93 -21.95 -3.84
CA GLY A 191 -14.48 -23.30 -4.17
C GLY A 191 -12.96 -23.48 -4.09
N ASP A 192 -12.19 -22.48 -4.52
CA ASP A 192 -10.72 -22.48 -4.42
C ASP A 192 -10.27 -22.38 -2.97
N LEU A 193 -10.93 -21.51 -2.20
CA LEU A 193 -10.67 -21.37 -0.77
C LEU A 193 -11.01 -22.65 0.00
N ASN A 194 -12.12 -23.32 -0.29
CA ASN A 194 -12.37 -24.63 0.33
C ASN A 194 -11.28 -25.65 0.02
N ARG A 195 -10.80 -25.70 -1.23
CA ARG A 195 -9.71 -26.61 -1.61
C ARG A 195 -8.40 -26.26 -0.91
N GLU A 196 -8.06 -24.98 -0.83
CA GLU A 196 -6.89 -24.47 -0.11
C GLU A 196 -6.87 -24.97 1.34
N TYR A 197 -7.97 -24.77 2.08
CA TYR A 197 -8.05 -25.12 3.50
C TYR A 197 -8.59 -26.53 3.76
N ALA A 198 -8.83 -27.37 2.75
CA ALA A 198 -9.49 -28.67 2.91
C ALA A 198 -8.73 -29.60 3.88
N ALA A 199 -7.40 -29.70 3.71
CA ALA A 199 -6.56 -30.59 4.50
C ALA A 199 -6.36 -30.15 5.96
N LEU A 200 -6.64 -28.88 6.28
CA LEU A 200 -6.50 -28.35 7.62
C LEU A 200 -7.61 -28.84 8.53
N ARG A 201 -7.25 -29.31 9.71
CA ARG A 201 -8.17 -29.58 10.81
C ARG A 201 -7.95 -28.52 11.87
N ILE A 202 -9.02 -27.80 12.21
CA ILE A 202 -9.02 -26.74 13.21
C ILE A 202 -9.93 -27.17 14.34
N TYR A 203 -9.41 -27.13 15.57
CA TYR A 203 -10.09 -27.55 16.79
C TYR A 203 -10.34 -26.35 17.68
N ARG A 204 -11.59 -26.05 18.03
CA ARG A 204 -11.95 -24.88 18.85
C ARG A 204 -11.24 -24.86 20.20
N GLU A 205 -10.96 -26.04 20.72
CA GLU A 205 -10.38 -26.29 22.02
C GLU A 205 -8.84 -26.24 22.04
N SER A 206 -8.15 -26.18 20.89
CA SER A 206 -6.70 -26.36 20.82
C SER A 206 -5.97 -25.33 19.95
N TYR A 207 -5.70 -24.16 20.55
CA TYR A 207 -4.96 -23.09 19.88
C TYR A 207 -3.56 -23.51 19.40
N ASP A 208 -2.74 -24.11 20.26
CA ASP A 208 -1.35 -24.46 19.91
C ASP A 208 -1.26 -25.51 18.79
N HIS A 209 -2.21 -26.44 18.75
CA HIS A 209 -2.32 -27.41 17.66
C HIS A 209 -2.66 -26.70 16.35
N ASN A 210 -3.68 -25.83 16.37
CA ASN A 210 -4.12 -25.09 15.19
C ASN A 210 -2.99 -24.22 14.65
N LEU A 211 -2.27 -23.50 15.52
CA LEU A 211 -1.15 -22.64 15.14
C LEU A 211 -0.07 -23.44 14.39
N ARG A 212 0.36 -24.58 14.94
CA ARG A 212 1.36 -25.44 14.28
C ARG A 212 0.87 -25.96 12.93
N ASN A 213 -0.40 -26.35 12.84
CA ASN A 213 -0.98 -26.87 11.61
C ASN A 213 -1.06 -25.77 10.52
N LEU A 214 -1.51 -24.58 10.90
CA LEU A 214 -1.58 -23.41 10.03
C LEU A 214 -0.19 -22.95 9.57
N GLU A 215 0.81 -22.92 10.45
CA GLU A 215 2.19 -22.60 10.07
C GLU A 215 2.76 -23.61 9.06
N GLN A 216 2.49 -24.90 9.25
CA GLN A 216 2.91 -25.94 8.32
C GLN A 216 2.20 -25.81 6.96
N HIS A 217 0.89 -25.58 6.97
CA HIS A 217 0.12 -25.36 5.75
C HIS A 217 0.63 -24.15 4.98
N ARG A 218 0.83 -23.01 5.67
CA ARG A 218 1.39 -21.79 5.06
C ARG A 218 2.71 -22.08 4.37
N LYS A 219 3.66 -22.71 5.06
CA LYS A 219 5.02 -22.96 4.52
C LYS A 219 5.07 -23.95 3.34
N ARG A 220 4.14 -24.90 3.26
CA ARG A 220 4.27 -26.05 2.35
C ARG A 220 3.17 -26.16 1.30
N ASN A 221 1.97 -25.76 1.67
CA ASN A 221 0.76 -26.13 0.94
C ASN A 221 -0.04 -24.91 0.46
N SER A 222 0.24 -23.71 0.97
CA SER A 222 -0.55 -22.55 0.59
C SER A 222 -0.22 -22.05 -0.80
N SER A 223 -1.25 -21.95 -1.64
CA SER A 223 -1.12 -21.39 -2.99
C SER A 223 -1.01 -19.87 -3.03
N TYR A 224 -1.27 -19.20 -1.89
CA TYR A 224 -1.31 -17.74 -1.75
C TYR A 224 -0.03 -17.14 -1.17
N GLU A 225 0.98 -17.96 -0.87
CA GLU A 225 2.27 -17.50 -0.33
C GLU A 225 3.26 -17.07 -1.43
N LEU A 226 3.04 -17.49 -2.68
CA LEU A 226 3.95 -17.24 -3.80
C LEU A 226 3.20 -16.97 -5.11
N GLY A 227 3.88 -16.30 -6.04
CA GLY A 227 3.43 -16.13 -7.41
C GLY A 227 2.23 -15.20 -7.58
N VAL A 228 1.37 -15.51 -8.56
CA VAL A 228 0.26 -14.63 -9.00
C VAL A 228 -0.80 -14.45 -7.93
N GLN A 229 -1.14 -15.52 -7.19
CA GLN A 229 -2.18 -15.48 -6.16
C GLN A 229 -1.80 -14.53 -5.02
N ARG A 230 -0.53 -14.55 -4.59
CA ARG A 230 0.01 -13.60 -3.62
C ARG A 230 -0.10 -12.16 -4.12
N THR A 231 0.37 -11.88 -5.35
CA THR A 231 0.29 -10.52 -5.91
C THR A 231 -1.14 -10.01 -5.98
N MET A 232 -2.09 -10.85 -6.43
CA MET A 232 -3.51 -10.47 -6.45
C MET A 232 -4.04 -10.18 -5.05
N LEU A 233 -3.63 -10.95 -4.04
CA LEU A 233 -4.06 -10.76 -2.65
C LEU A 233 -3.51 -9.46 -2.07
N ASP A 234 -2.20 -9.25 -2.21
CA ASP A 234 -1.51 -8.05 -1.73
C ASP A 234 -2.09 -6.79 -2.40
N TRP A 235 -2.38 -6.85 -3.71
CA TRP A 235 -2.97 -5.72 -4.44
C TRP A 235 -4.44 -5.50 -4.09
N SER A 236 -5.22 -6.55 -3.85
CA SER A 236 -6.62 -6.41 -3.41
C SER A 236 -6.69 -5.77 -2.01
N LEU A 237 -5.81 -6.18 -1.11
CA LEU A 237 -5.68 -5.60 0.22
C LEU A 237 -5.23 -4.15 0.16
N TYR A 238 -4.21 -3.87 -0.66
CA TYR A 238 -3.74 -2.50 -0.89
C TYR A 238 -4.88 -1.63 -1.40
N LEU A 239 -5.59 -2.07 -2.44
CA LEU A 239 -6.70 -1.31 -3.01
C LEU A 239 -7.79 -1.05 -1.99
N TYR A 240 -8.12 -2.02 -1.12
CA TYR A 240 -9.05 -1.84 -0.01
C TYR A 240 -8.59 -0.78 1.00
N GLN A 241 -7.32 -0.81 1.39
CA GLN A 241 -6.75 0.15 2.35
C GLN A 241 -6.55 1.54 1.75
N SER A 242 -6.32 1.62 0.45
CA SER A 242 -6.10 2.86 -0.27
C SER A 242 -7.38 3.43 -0.88
N GLN A 243 -8.55 2.84 -0.58
CA GLN A 243 -9.84 3.37 -1.01
C GLN A 243 -9.94 4.83 -0.56
N HIS A 244 -10.31 5.70 -1.49
CA HIS A 244 -10.47 7.13 -1.27
C HIS A 244 -9.21 7.91 -0.85
N LYS A 245 -8.01 7.30 -0.86
CA LYS A 245 -6.75 8.02 -0.66
C LYS A 245 -6.41 8.88 -1.89
N PRO A 246 -5.69 10.01 -1.73
CA PRO A 246 -5.27 10.85 -2.84
C PRO A 246 -4.19 10.20 -3.71
N MET A 247 -3.95 10.72 -4.92
CA MET A 247 -2.84 10.24 -5.77
C MET A 247 -1.46 10.49 -5.12
N SER A 248 -1.34 11.51 -4.27
CA SER A 248 -0.16 11.73 -3.42
C SER A 248 0.13 10.58 -2.44
N TYR A 249 -0.81 9.65 -2.26
CA TYR A 249 -0.60 8.38 -1.56
C TYR A 249 -0.15 7.26 -2.51
N TYR A 250 -0.82 7.09 -3.65
CA TYR A 250 -0.54 5.98 -4.59
C TYR A 250 0.85 6.02 -5.21
N TYR A 251 1.31 7.19 -5.68
CA TYR A 251 2.62 7.28 -6.30
C TYR A 251 3.79 6.88 -5.37
N PRO A 252 3.90 7.43 -4.14
CA PRO A 252 5.03 7.13 -3.26
C PRO A 252 4.91 5.78 -2.52
N THR A 253 3.77 5.09 -2.57
CA THR A 253 3.57 3.79 -1.86
C THR A 253 3.37 2.60 -2.79
N PHE A 254 2.94 2.81 -4.03
CA PHE A 254 2.70 1.77 -5.02
C PHE A 254 3.58 1.94 -6.26
N THR A 255 3.47 3.07 -6.96
CA THR A 255 4.19 3.29 -8.23
C THR A 255 5.70 3.20 -8.05
N VAL A 256 6.23 3.76 -6.96
CA VAL A 256 7.66 3.66 -6.65
C VAL A 256 8.15 2.22 -6.55
N HIS A 257 7.34 1.29 -6.03
CA HIS A 257 7.70 -0.12 -5.91
C HIS A 257 7.66 -0.85 -7.24
N LEU A 258 6.76 -0.45 -8.14
CA LEU A 258 6.77 -0.95 -9.51
C LEU A 258 8.09 -0.55 -10.20
N TYR A 259 8.52 0.71 -10.04
CA TYR A 259 9.81 1.17 -10.55
C TYR A 259 10.99 0.44 -9.91
N MET A 260 11.00 0.28 -8.58
CA MET A 260 12.05 -0.49 -7.90
C MET A 260 12.15 -1.91 -8.46
N THR A 261 11.02 -2.57 -8.70
CA THR A 261 11.00 -3.92 -9.27
C THR A 261 11.61 -3.96 -10.66
N MET A 262 11.28 -2.99 -11.51
CA MET A 262 11.82 -2.86 -12.86
C MET A 262 13.33 -2.59 -12.85
N PHE A 263 13.76 -1.55 -12.12
CA PHE A 263 15.17 -1.17 -12.01
C PHE A 263 16.01 -2.24 -11.31
N ASN A 264 15.46 -2.97 -10.34
CA ASN A 264 16.19 -4.05 -9.69
C ASN A 264 16.57 -5.18 -10.66
N ILE A 265 15.75 -5.46 -11.67
CA ILE A 265 16.12 -6.43 -12.70
C ILE A 265 17.14 -5.81 -13.68
N THR A 266 16.89 -4.59 -14.15
CA THR A 266 17.71 -4.00 -15.21
C THR A 266 19.08 -3.56 -14.73
N GLU A 267 19.20 -2.92 -13.56
CA GLU A 267 20.49 -2.47 -13.02
C GLU A 267 21.37 -3.65 -12.60
N ARG A 268 20.80 -4.78 -12.17
CA ARG A 268 21.54 -6.02 -11.89
C ARG A 268 22.13 -6.68 -13.14
N GLN A 269 21.57 -6.38 -14.32
CA GLN A 269 22.02 -6.93 -15.60
C GLN A 269 22.98 -5.99 -16.35
N ARG A 270 23.22 -4.78 -15.81
CA ARG A 270 24.01 -3.73 -16.46
C ARG A 270 25.52 -3.99 -16.35
N ASP A 271 26.29 -3.46 -17.29
CA ASP A 271 27.76 -3.49 -17.28
C ASP A 271 28.31 -2.79 -16.02
N PHE A 272 29.15 -3.51 -15.27
CA PHE A 272 29.76 -3.05 -14.03
C PHE A 272 30.61 -1.78 -14.19
N THR A 273 31.10 -1.48 -15.39
CA THR A 273 31.98 -0.33 -15.65
C THR A 273 31.23 0.99 -15.55
N ARG A 274 30.07 1.11 -16.22
CA ARG A 274 29.19 2.30 -16.13
C ARG A 274 28.56 2.45 -14.76
N PHE A 275 28.23 1.34 -14.12
CA PHE A 275 27.69 1.34 -12.76
C PHE A 275 28.67 1.99 -11.75
N ARG A 276 29.98 1.83 -11.97
CA ARG A 276 31.00 2.46 -11.13
C ARG A 276 31.03 3.98 -11.27
N GLU A 277 30.90 4.51 -12.49
CA GLU A 277 30.88 5.95 -12.76
C GLU A 277 29.66 6.62 -12.10
N ASP A 278 28.47 6.03 -12.27
CA ASP A 278 27.22 6.50 -11.66
C ASP A 278 27.37 6.60 -10.12
N VAL A 279 27.94 5.56 -9.49
CA VAL A 279 28.15 5.51 -8.03
C VAL A 279 29.21 6.50 -7.55
N GLU A 280 30.31 6.66 -8.28
CA GLU A 280 31.37 7.62 -7.93
C GLU A 280 30.82 9.06 -7.96
N CYS A 281 29.91 9.37 -8.89
CA CYS A 281 29.23 10.65 -8.97
C CYS A 281 28.32 10.92 -7.74
N LEU A 282 27.60 9.90 -7.27
CA LEU A 282 26.71 9.99 -6.10
C LEU A 282 27.46 10.30 -4.79
N LYS A 283 28.79 10.11 -4.74
CA LYS A 283 29.62 10.28 -3.53
C LYS A 283 29.01 9.61 -2.30
N LEU A 284 28.55 8.37 -2.46
CA LEU A 284 27.99 7.58 -1.37
C LEU A 284 29.02 7.43 -0.23
N PRO A 285 28.59 7.34 1.04
CA PRO A 285 29.50 7.13 2.16
C PRO A 285 30.38 5.89 1.97
N GLN A 286 31.58 5.91 2.57
CA GLN A 286 32.54 4.81 2.42
C GLN A 286 31.96 3.45 2.80
N TYR A 287 31.16 3.36 3.88
CA TYR A 287 30.53 2.10 4.30
C TYR A 287 29.52 1.55 3.28
N VAL A 288 28.85 2.42 2.52
CA VAL A 288 27.99 2.03 1.39
C VAL A 288 28.88 1.57 0.22
N ASN A 289 30.01 2.23 -0.02
CA ASN A 289 30.94 1.84 -1.10
C ASN A 289 31.59 0.47 -0.90
N VAL A 290 31.78 0.02 0.35
CA VAL A 290 32.29 -1.34 0.62
C VAL A 290 31.26 -2.41 0.23
N LEU A 291 29.97 -2.10 0.26
CA LEU A 291 28.89 -3.04 -0.04
C LEU A 291 28.32 -2.81 -1.45
N SER A 292 28.67 -3.68 -2.41
CA SER A 292 28.15 -3.60 -3.79
C SER A 292 26.62 -3.57 -3.84
N GLU A 293 25.95 -4.32 -2.98
CA GLU A 293 24.50 -4.38 -2.88
C GLU A 293 23.91 -3.03 -2.43
N ALA A 294 24.50 -2.35 -1.45
CA ALA A 294 24.01 -1.07 -0.96
C ALA A 294 24.12 0.04 -2.02
N ARG A 295 25.20 0.03 -2.80
CA ARG A 295 25.37 0.94 -3.95
C ARG A 295 24.30 0.70 -5.02
N MET A 296 24.03 -0.56 -5.31
CA MET A 296 23.04 -0.93 -6.33
C MET A 296 21.64 -0.51 -5.90
N LEU A 297 21.30 -0.75 -4.63
CA LEU A 297 20.06 -0.26 -4.06
C LEU A 297 20.00 1.27 -4.16
N ALA A 298 21.04 2.02 -3.80
CA ALA A 298 21.05 3.48 -3.91
C ALA A 298 20.65 3.98 -5.31
N VAL A 299 21.24 3.40 -6.35
CA VAL A 299 20.91 3.73 -7.75
C VAL A 299 19.46 3.35 -8.09
N ILE A 300 19.02 2.15 -7.71
CA ILE A 300 17.63 1.69 -7.93
C ILE A 300 16.64 2.64 -7.26
N TYR A 301 16.86 3.02 -6.00
CA TYR A 301 15.96 3.88 -5.24
C TYR A 301 15.93 5.30 -5.78
N LEU A 302 17.09 5.84 -6.17
CA LEU A 302 17.20 7.16 -6.80
C LEU A 302 16.41 7.22 -8.11
N LYS A 303 16.66 6.28 -9.04
CA LYS A 303 15.93 6.16 -10.30
C LYS A 303 14.43 6.03 -10.05
N SER A 304 14.05 5.12 -9.13
CA SER A 304 12.64 4.87 -8.81
C SER A 304 11.93 6.10 -8.28
N PHE A 305 12.59 6.86 -7.41
CA PHE A 305 12.06 8.14 -6.91
C PHE A 305 11.92 9.17 -8.03
N ARG A 306 12.99 9.41 -8.82
CA ARG A 306 13.00 10.42 -9.90
C ARG A 306 11.85 10.17 -10.89
N HIS A 307 11.69 8.92 -11.35
CA HIS A 307 10.61 8.57 -12.26
C HIS A 307 9.22 8.68 -11.64
N THR A 308 9.07 8.27 -10.37
CA THR A 308 7.79 8.35 -9.66
C THR A 308 7.37 9.80 -9.41
N TRP A 309 8.30 10.65 -8.98
CA TRP A 309 8.04 12.07 -8.77
C TRP A 309 7.67 12.77 -10.08
N GLN A 310 8.39 12.46 -11.16
CA GLN A 310 8.07 12.99 -12.48
C GLN A 310 6.68 12.55 -12.94
N GLU A 311 6.32 11.28 -12.77
CA GLU A 311 4.98 10.80 -13.12
C GLU A 311 3.88 11.48 -12.31
N TYR A 312 4.07 11.63 -11.00
CA TYR A 312 3.10 12.33 -10.18
C TYR A 312 2.96 13.80 -10.61
N SER A 313 4.08 14.47 -10.88
CA SER A 313 4.10 15.85 -11.36
C SER A 313 3.38 15.99 -12.71
N ASP A 314 3.60 15.06 -13.64
CA ASP A 314 2.95 15.05 -14.94
C ASP A 314 1.45 14.76 -14.81
N TRP A 315 1.06 13.85 -13.90
CA TRP A 315 -0.36 13.55 -13.63
C TRP A 315 -1.13 14.79 -13.20
N ILE A 316 -0.55 15.63 -12.31
CA ILE A 316 -1.16 16.90 -11.88
C ILE A 316 -1.40 17.81 -13.09
N GLN A 317 -0.49 17.82 -14.06
CA GLN A 317 -0.54 18.69 -15.23
C GLN A 317 -1.34 18.12 -16.40
N LEU A 318 -1.63 16.82 -16.40
CA LEU A 318 -2.22 16.09 -17.51
C LEU A 318 -3.62 16.58 -17.90
N SER A 319 -4.42 17.04 -16.95
CA SER A 319 -5.76 17.57 -17.21
C SER A 319 -6.17 18.66 -16.23
N THR A 320 -7.13 19.50 -16.62
CA THR A 320 -7.75 20.49 -15.72
C THR A 320 -8.40 19.82 -14.52
N LYS A 321 -9.09 18.68 -14.72
CA LYS A 321 -9.69 17.89 -13.65
C LYS A 321 -8.66 17.45 -12.59
N HIS A 322 -7.50 16.95 -13.01
CA HIS A 322 -6.45 16.53 -12.06
C HIS A 322 -5.90 17.70 -11.25
N ARG A 323 -5.70 18.85 -11.89
CA ARG A 323 -5.28 20.08 -11.21
C ARG A 323 -6.31 20.54 -10.19
N GLU A 324 -7.59 20.55 -10.57
CA GLU A 324 -8.68 20.93 -9.66
C GLU A 324 -8.82 19.96 -8.47
N ILE A 325 -8.63 18.65 -8.69
CA ILE A 325 -8.57 17.66 -7.61
C ILE A 325 -7.39 17.99 -6.69
N TYR A 326 -6.19 18.15 -7.24
CA TYR A 326 -4.97 18.46 -6.48
C TYR A 326 -5.12 19.74 -5.64
N ASP A 327 -5.73 20.79 -6.20
CA ASP A 327 -5.94 22.07 -5.52
C ASP A 327 -6.99 21.97 -4.40
N GLN A 328 -8.10 21.25 -4.65
CA GLN A 328 -9.13 20.99 -3.63
C GLN A 328 -8.58 20.18 -2.46
N GLU A 329 -7.80 19.14 -2.73
CA GLU A 329 -7.13 18.36 -1.69
C GLU A 329 -6.16 19.21 -0.87
N ASN A 330 -5.37 20.08 -1.52
CA ASN A 330 -4.47 20.99 -0.83
C ASN A 330 -5.19 21.99 0.09
N GLU A 331 -6.40 22.42 -0.27
CA GLU A 331 -7.19 23.30 0.59
C GLU A 331 -7.57 22.61 1.92
N ILE A 332 -7.95 21.33 1.85
CA ILE A 332 -8.27 20.51 3.03
C ILE A 332 -7.00 20.28 3.86
N LEU A 333 -5.91 19.86 3.21
CA LEU A 333 -4.64 19.53 3.88
C LEU A 333 -3.98 20.74 4.55
N ARG A 334 -4.21 21.95 4.03
CA ARG A 334 -3.62 23.18 4.59
C ARG A 334 -4.07 23.43 6.03
N GLN A 335 -5.27 22.97 6.40
CA GLN A 335 -5.79 23.06 7.77
C GLN A 335 -4.91 22.33 8.79
N HIS A 336 -4.13 21.34 8.34
CA HIS A 336 -3.18 20.56 9.14
C HIS A 336 -1.71 20.90 8.83
N HIS A 337 -1.43 22.06 8.23
CA HIS A 337 -0.09 22.44 7.76
C HIS A 337 0.55 21.44 6.78
N LEU A 338 -0.29 20.67 6.07
CA LEU A 338 0.14 19.71 5.05
C LEU A 338 -0.20 20.22 3.64
N SER A 339 0.36 19.52 2.66
CA SER A 339 0.04 19.66 1.25
C SER A 339 0.24 18.29 0.60
N ASN A 340 -0.30 18.12 -0.61
CA ASN A 340 -0.10 16.92 -1.40
C ASN A 340 1.39 16.62 -1.65
N LYS A 341 2.24 17.65 -1.84
CA LYS A 341 3.70 17.46 -1.93
C LYS A 341 4.30 16.97 -0.61
N ARG A 342 3.91 17.57 0.53
CA ARG A 342 4.36 17.12 1.87
C ARG A 342 3.94 15.69 2.14
N LEU A 343 2.70 15.33 1.81
CA LEU A 343 2.20 13.96 1.91
C LEU A 343 3.05 13.01 1.07
N PHE A 344 3.32 13.36 -0.19
CA PHE A 344 4.13 12.52 -1.08
C PHE A 344 5.51 12.22 -0.46
N PHE A 345 6.26 13.25 -0.07
CA PHE A 345 7.62 13.08 0.44
C PHE A 345 7.63 12.35 1.79
N THR A 346 6.68 12.66 2.66
CA THR A 346 6.57 12.01 3.97
C THR A 346 6.26 10.53 3.80
N LEU A 347 5.27 10.17 2.98
CA LEU A 347 4.90 8.78 2.72
C LEU A 347 6.03 8.01 2.03
N TYR A 348 6.71 8.62 1.04
CA TYR A 348 7.87 8.02 0.41
C TYR A 348 8.94 7.68 1.45
N ALA A 349 9.25 8.60 2.35
CA ALA A 349 10.26 8.39 3.38
C ALA A 349 9.84 7.37 4.44
N GLN A 350 8.57 7.35 4.82
CA GLN A 350 8.05 6.43 5.83
C GLN A 350 8.19 4.95 5.43
N ASN A 351 8.23 4.64 4.13
CA ASN A 351 8.58 3.30 3.61
C ASN A 351 9.94 2.79 4.12
N PHE A 352 10.83 3.68 4.59
CA PHE A 352 12.21 3.38 4.93
C PHE A 352 12.52 3.47 6.42
N CYS A 353 11.53 3.75 7.28
CA CYS A 353 11.74 3.94 8.71
C CYS A 353 12.31 2.70 9.43
N GLU A 354 12.08 1.49 8.91
CA GLU A 354 12.56 0.25 9.51
C GLU A 354 14.05 0.00 9.30
N PHE A 355 14.65 0.61 8.28
CA PHE A 355 16.04 0.36 7.88
C PHE A 355 17.07 1.16 8.70
N GLY A 356 16.60 2.03 9.58
CA GLY A 356 17.45 2.87 10.42
C GLY A 356 17.95 4.12 9.72
N LYS A 357 18.36 5.10 10.54
CA LYS A 357 18.69 6.47 10.12
C LYS A 357 19.80 6.53 9.07
N GLU A 358 20.91 5.82 9.30
CA GLU A 358 22.08 5.91 8.42
C GLU A 358 21.77 5.45 7.01
N LEU A 359 21.13 4.28 6.86
CA LEU A 359 20.80 3.73 5.55
C LEU A 359 19.72 4.57 4.86
N ALA A 360 18.68 5.00 5.59
CA ALA A 360 17.64 5.84 5.03
C ALA A 360 18.18 7.17 4.49
N GLU A 361 18.95 7.90 5.30
CA GLU A 361 19.47 9.22 4.92
C GLU A 361 20.48 9.16 3.76
N HIS A 362 21.29 8.11 3.67
CA HIS A 362 22.41 8.06 2.72
C HIS A 362 22.16 7.17 1.49
N VAL A 363 21.08 6.39 1.48
CA VAL A 363 20.74 5.51 0.35
C VAL A 363 19.33 5.81 -0.15
N PHE A 364 18.32 5.75 0.72
CA PHE A 364 16.93 5.84 0.28
C PHE A 364 16.46 7.28 0.03
N TYR A 365 16.98 8.26 0.78
CA TYR A 365 16.58 9.67 0.67
C TYR A 365 17.45 10.47 -0.30
N LEU A 366 18.35 9.83 -1.04
CA LEU A 366 19.19 10.52 -2.04
C LEU A 366 18.35 11.29 -3.06
N GLY A 367 17.29 10.67 -3.57
CA GLY A 367 16.39 11.32 -4.51
C GLY A 367 15.70 12.57 -3.93
N LEU A 368 15.35 12.56 -2.65
CA LEU A 368 14.77 13.72 -1.97
C LEU A 368 15.79 14.87 -1.88
N LYS A 369 17.05 14.54 -1.56
CA LYS A 369 18.16 15.50 -1.41
C LYS A 369 18.62 16.13 -2.72
N GLU A 370 18.22 15.57 -3.85
CA GLU A 370 18.51 16.13 -5.18
C GLU A 370 17.28 16.83 -5.79
N ASN A 371 16.15 16.84 -5.10
CA ASN A 371 14.88 17.32 -5.62
C ASN A 371 14.56 18.74 -5.12
N ALA A 372 14.49 19.69 -6.05
CA ALA A 372 14.18 21.09 -5.71
C ALA A 372 12.80 21.28 -5.06
N ASP A 373 11.79 20.50 -5.47
CA ASP A 373 10.46 20.56 -4.88
C ASP A 373 10.46 20.11 -3.41
N PHE A 374 11.29 19.14 -3.03
CA PHE A 374 11.48 18.73 -1.64
C PHE A 374 12.01 19.90 -0.79
N PHE A 375 13.09 20.55 -1.22
CA PHE A 375 13.65 21.69 -0.51
C PHE A 375 12.67 22.86 -0.39
N ASN A 376 11.93 23.17 -1.46
CA ASN A 376 10.90 24.21 -1.45
C ASN A 376 9.73 23.85 -0.50
N THR A 377 9.35 22.57 -0.45
CA THR A 377 8.22 22.09 0.36
C THR A 377 8.49 22.16 1.87
N TYR A 378 9.74 21.94 2.27
CA TYR A 378 10.20 22.01 3.66
C TYR A 378 10.97 23.29 4.00
N SER A 379 11.00 24.25 3.06
CA SER A 379 11.68 25.55 3.21
C SER A 379 13.13 25.43 3.66
N CYS A 380 13.88 24.48 3.08
CA CYS A 380 15.28 24.28 3.40
C CYS A 380 16.11 25.45 2.87
N GLY A 381 16.68 26.27 3.77
CA GLY A 381 17.45 27.47 3.41
C GLY A 381 18.81 27.21 2.74
N PHE A 382 19.23 25.94 2.64
CA PHE A 382 20.43 25.56 1.90
C PHE A 382 20.03 25.09 0.51
N GLN A 383 20.25 25.92 -0.51
CA GLN A 383 20.45 25.38 -1.85
C GLN A 383 21.75 24.59 -1.81
N THR A 384 21.66 23.27 -1.69
CA THR A 384 22.82 22.43 -1.91
C THR A 384 23.19 22.53 -3.39
N ASP A 385 24.45 22.87 -3.67
CA ASP A 385 25.15 22.88 -4.97
C ASP A 385 25.16 21.50 -5.70
N THR A 386 24.10 20.70 -5.55
CA THR A 386 24.07 19.28 -5.88
C THR A 386 22.76 18.87 -6.55
N ALA A 387 22.30 19.65 -7.54
CA ALA A 387 21.62 19.00 -8.67
C ALA A 387 22.70 18.27 -9.48
N ARG A 388 23.24 17.18 -8.93
CA ARG A 388 24.17 16.34 -9.68
C ARG A 388 23.34 15.44 -10.56
N ASP A 389 23.49 15.62 -11.86
CA ASP A 389 22.88 14.72 -12.84
C ASP A 389 23.76 13.47 -12.98
N CYS A 390 23.80 12.67 -11.91
CA CYS A 390 24.63 11.46 -11.84
C CYS A 390 23.97 10.23 -12.47
N VAL A 391 22.63 10.20 -12.58
CA VAL A 391 21.85 8.97 -12.81
C VAL A 391 20.57 9.19 -13.62
#